data_AF-A0AAD8KW87-F1
#
_entry.id   AF-A0AAD8KW87-F1
#
_cell.length_a   1.000
_cell.length_b   1.000
_cell.length_c   1.000
_cell.angle_alpha   90.00
_cell.angle_beta   90.00
_cell.angle_gamma   90.00
#
_symmetry.space_group_name_H-M   'P 1'
#
loop_
_entity.id
_entity.type
_entity.pdbx_description
1 polymer ?
#
loop_
_entity_poly.entity_id
_entity_poly.type
_entity_poly.pdbx_seq_one_letter_code
_entity_poly.pdbx_strand_id
1 'polypeptide(L)'
;MVSAASIRIHANKLAEMPYIGTRFMHRHGGMCRRLLDSIETILGDLGVRKLVIPAASEVLPMWTNAFGFKSLRESTKEIMNSMSIVIFPGIQMLEKCVEKKGDNLFEIKGILHIVLIFRVIGF
;
A
#
# COMPACT_ATOMS: atom_id res chain seq x y z
N MET A 1 -6.58 19.11 7.29
CA MET A 1 -6.85 17.83 6.59
C MET A 1 -5.77 16.80 6.92
N VAL A 2 -6.12 15.60 7.40
CA VAL A 2 -5.14 14.54 7.79
C VAL A 2 -5.54 13.20 7.18
N SER A 3 -4.59 12.54 6.53
CA SER A 3 -4.69 11.13 6.08
C SER A 3 -3.52 10.35 6.66
N ALA A 4 -3.76 9.08 7.00
CA ALA A 4 -2.71 8.21 7.54
C ALA A 4 -2.79 6.83 6.90
N ALA A 5 -1.64 6.17 6.80
CA ALA A 5 -1.52 4.78 6.38
C ALA A 5 -0.44 4.06 7.20
N SER A 6 -0.64 2.76 7.44
CA SER A 6 0.37 1.88 8.01
C SER A 6 0.83 0.89 6.95
N ILE A 7 2.14 0.74 6.78
CA ILE A 7 2.75 -0.10 5.74
C ILE A 7 3.82 -0.98 6.37
N ARG A 8 3.86 -2.26 6.00
CA ARG A 8 4.97 -3.16 6.32
C ARG A 8 5.68 -3.56 5.04
N ILE A 9 7.00 -3.37 5.01
CA ILE A 9 7.85 -3.68 3.85
C ILE A 9 8.61 -4.96 4.13
N HIS A 10 8.43 -5.97 3.29
CA HIS A 10 9.10 -7.27 3.37
C HIS A 10 10.22 -7.34 2.34
N ALA A 11 11.38 -6.80 2.72
CA ALA A 11 12.51 -6.57 1.83
C ALA A 11 12.08 -5.82 0.54
N ASN A 12 12.86 -5.94 -0.53
CA ASN A 12 12.59 -5.27 -1.80
C ASN A 12 11.58 -6.05 -2.68
N LYS A 13 10.79 -6.96 -2.08
CA LYS A 13 9.85 -7.81 -2.84
C LYS A 13 8.43 -7.26 -2.78
N LEU A 14 7.90 -7.10 -1.57
CA LEU A 14 6.49 -6.87 -1.34
C LEU A 14 6.31 -5.97 -0.11
N ALA A 15 5.41 -5.00 -0.22
CA ALA A 15 4.89 -4.25 0.91
C ALA A 15 3.40 -4.54 1.06
N GLU A 16 2.92 -4.59 2.31
CA GLU A 16 1.51 -4.65 2.63
C GLU A 16 1.07 -3.34 3.30
N MET A 17 -0.11 -2.86 2.97
CA MET A 17 -0.72 -1.70 3.63
C MET A 17 -2.05 -2.13 4.27
N PRO A 18 -2.02 -2.63 5.52
CA PRO A 18 -3.23 -3.13 6.19
C PRO A 18 -4.25 -2.04 6.51
N TYR A 19 -3.84 -0.78 6.61
CA TYR A 19 -4.74 0.33 6.91
C TYR A 19 -4.37 1.60 6.15
N ILE A 20 -5.40 2.26 5.62
CA ILE A 20 -5.36 3.64 5.14
C ILE A 20 -6.67 4.33 5.51
N GLY A 21 -6.60 5.59 5.92
CA GLY A 21 -7.77 6.34 6.33
C GLY A 21 -7.59 7.84 6.22
N THR A 22 -8.64 8.52 5.76
CA THR A 22 -8.75 9.98 5.81
C THR A 22 -9.91 10.33 6.74
N ARG A 23 -9.73 11.33 7.63
CA ARG A 23 -10.81 11.80 8.53
C ARG A 23 -12.05 12.21 7.72
N PHE A 24 -13.24 11.77 8.19
CA PHE A 24 -14.52 11.86 7.48
C PHE A 24 -14.87 13.26 6.94
N MET A 25 -14.57 14.31 7.72
CA MET A 25 -14.81 15.72 7.39
C MET A 25 -14.07 16.22 6.13
N HIS A 26 -13.21 15.40 5.49
CA HIS A 26 -12.44 15.77 4.29
C HIS A 26 -12.46 14.68 3.21
N ARG A 27 -13.47 13.79 3.21
CA ARG A 27 -13.72 12.94 2.04
C ARG A 27 -14.01 13.85 0.83
N HIS A 28 -13.57 13.45 -0.38
CA HIS A 28 -13.63 14.20 -1.65
C HIS A 28 -12.48 15.19 -1.97
N GLY A 29 -11.49 15.38 -1.09
CA GLY A 29 -10.34 16.27 -1.34
C GLY A 29 -9.12 15.65 -2.05
N GLY A 30 -9.24 14.44 -2.61
CA GLY A 30 -8.12 13.76 -3.31
C GLY A 30 -6.96 13.27 -2.42
N MET A 31 -7.07 13.39 -1.10
CA MET A 31 -5.96 13.11 -0.18
C MET A 31 -5.54 11.65 -0.09
N CYS A 32 -6.51 10.73 -0.11
CA CYS A 32 -6.19 9.30 -0.15
C CYS A 32 -5.33 8.97 -1.37
N ARG A 33 -5.66 9.56 -2.53
CA ARG A 33 -4.88 9.44 -3.76
C ARG A 33 -3.48 10.02 -3.59
N ARG A 34 -3.34 11.27 -3.12
CA ARG A 34 -2.02 11.89 -2.91
C ARG A 34 -1.13 11.09 -1.95
N LEU A 35 -1.71 10.59 -0.86
CA LEU A 35 -1.00 9.74 0.09
C LEU A 35 -0.56 8.44 -0.58
N LEU A 36 -1.45 7.77 -1.32
CA LEU A 36 -1.14 6.54 -2.03
C LEU A 36 -0.07 6.74 -3.11
N ASP A 37 -0.15 7.82 -3.90
CA ASP A 37 0.85 8.15 -4.93
C ASP A 37 2.23 8.39 -4.30
N SER A 38 2.26 9.06 -3.13
CA SER A 38 3.50 9.26 -2.36
C SER A 38 4.05 7.94 -1.83
N ILE A 39 3.17 7.05 -1.33
CA ILE A 39 3.54 5.71 -0.89
C ILE A 39 4.14 4.90 -2.04
N GLU A 40 3.49 4.89 -3.21
CA GLU A 40 3.97 4.17 -4.39
C GLU A 40 5.34 4.68 -4.83
N THR A 41 5.56 5.99 -4.80
CA THR A 41 6.88 6.59 -5.10
C THR A 41 7.93 6.11 -4.11
N ILE A 42 7.67 6.22 -2.81
CA ILE A 42 8.61 5.79 -1.76
C ILE A 42 8.92 4.28 -1.88
N LEU A 43 7.91 3.45 -2.12
CA LEU A 43 8.09 2.01 -2.31
C LEU A 43 8.93 1.70 -3.55
N GLY A 44 8.72 2.43 -4.64
CA GLY A 44 9.50 2.32 -5.87
C GLY A 44 10.97 2.68 -5.66
N ASP A 45 11.24 3.75 -4.91
CA ASP A 45 12.60 4.19 -4.56
C ASP A 45 13.31 3.18 -3.63
N LEU A 46 12.54 2.46 -2.80
CA LEU A 46 13.01 1.34 -1.97
C LEU A 46 13.12 0.01 -2.73
N GLY A 47 12.82 0.00 -4.04
CA GLY A 47 12.91 -1.18 -4.90
C GLY A 47 11.81 -2.23 -4.64
N VAL A 48 10.77 -1.91 -3.88
CA VAL A 48 9.62 -2.79 -3.65
C VAL A 48 8.82 -2.91 -4.94
N ARG A 49 8.45 -4.14 -5.33
CA ARG A 49 7.80 -4.39 -6.63
C ARG A 49 6.29 -4.55 -6.56
N LYS A 50 5.76 -4.91 -5.39
CA LYS A 50 4.33 -5.18 -5.20
C LYS A 50 3.84 -4.51 -3.93
N LEU A 51 2.70 -3.84 -4.04
CA LEU A 51 1.92 -3.37 -2.90
C LEU A 51 0.66 -4.23 -2.80
N VAL A 52 0.41 -4.81 -1.62
CA VAL A 52 -0.80 -5.59 -1.35
C VAL A 52 -1.64 -4.94 -0.26
N ILE A 53 -2.96 -5.09 -0.35
CA ILE A 53 -3.91 -4.55 0.61
C ILE A 53 -5.04 -5.54 0.91
N PRO A 54 -5.55 -5.57 2.15
CA PRO A 54 -6.87 -6.11 2.42
C PRO A 54 -7.96 -5.08 2.00
N ALA A 55 -8.99 -5.55 1.32
CA ALA A 55 -10.13 -4.73 0.90
C ALA A 55 -11.46 -5.44 1.17
N ALA A 56 -12.30 -4.81 2.00
CA ALA A 56 -13.65 -5.26 2.25
C ALA A 56 -14.54 -5.07 1.00
N SER A 57 -15.56 -5.90 0.84
CA SER A 57 -16.40 -5.97 -0.36
C SER A 57 -17.01 -4.62 -0.76
N GLU A 58 -17.36 -3.79 0.22
CA GLU A 58 -17.99 -2.49 0.05
C GLU A 58 -17.06 -1.47 -0.63
N VAL A 59 -15.74 -1.62 -0.47
CA VAL A 59 -14.73 -0.69 -0.99
C VAL A 59 -13.89 -1.29 -2.12
N LEU A 60 -14.13 -2.55 -2.50
CA LEU A 60 -13.46 -3.21 -3.63
C LEU A 60 -13.50 -2.38 -4.91
N PRO A 61 -14.66 -1.85 -5.38
CA PRO A 61 -14.71 -1.10 -6.63
C PRO A 61 -13.86 0.17 -6.61
N MET A 62 -13.71 0.80 -5.44
CA MET A 62 -12.82 1.96 -5.29
C MET A 62 -11.37 1.57 -5.55
N TRP A 63 -10.89 0.49 -4.93
CA TRP A 63 -9.52 0.02 -5.09
C TRP A 63 -9.22 -0.45 -6.51
N THR A 64 -10.14 -1.18 -7.14
CA THR A 64 -9.95 -1.69 -8.50
C THR A 64 -10.07 -0.60 -9.56
N ASN A 65 -11.11 0.24 -9.48
CA ASN A 65 -11.43 1.17 -10.55
C ASN A 65 -10.69 2.51 -10.41
N ALA A 66 -10.58 3.04 -9.19
CA ALA A 66 -9.94 4.33 -8.98
C ALA A 66 -8.43 4.18 -8.79
N PHE A 67 -7.98 3.19 -8.03
CA PHE A 67 -6.57 3.06 -7.65
C PHE A 67 -5.78 2.04 -8.47
N GLY A 68 -6.45 1.24 -9.32
CA GLY A 68 -5.81 0.31 -10.25
C GLY A 68 -5.30 -0.97 -9.61
N PHE A 69 -5.78 -1.31 -8.41
CA PHE A 69 -5.50 -2.60 -7.79
C PHE A 69 -6.21 -3.73 -8.53
N LYS A 70 -5.67 -4.95 -8.41
CA LYS A 70 -6.19 -6.16 -9.05
C LYS A 70 -6.22 -7.30 -8.04
N SER A 71 -6.96 -8.36 -8.35
CA SER A 71 -6.92 -9.58 -7.53
C SER A 71 -5.51 -10.16 -7.46
N LEU A 72 -5.16 -10.76 -6.32
CA LEU A 72 -3.87 -11.43 -6.15
C LEU A 72 -3.60 -12.48 -7.22
N ARG A 73 -2.42 -12.40 -7.85
CA ARG A 73 -1.87 -13.48 -8.67
C ARG A 73 -1.38 -14.62 -7.78
N GLU A 74 -1.37 -15.84 -8.32
CA GLU A 74 -0.84 -17.01 -7.62
C GLU A 74 0.61 -16.82 -7.18
N SER A 75 1.47 -16.29 -8.05
CA SER A 75 2.86 -15.94 -7.69
C SER A 75 2.98 -14.97 -6.51
N THR A 76 2.01 -14.06 -6.33
CA THR A 76 1.99 -13.16 -5.17
C THR A 76 1.56 -13.90 -3.91
N LYS A 77 0.56 -14.80 -4.02
CA LYS A 77 0.13 -15.66 -2.92
C LYS A 77 1.26 -16.55 -2.42
N GLU A 78 2.05 -17.14 -3.33
CA GLU A 78 3.22 -17.95 -2.99
C GLU A 78 4.27 -17.14 -2.21
N ILE A 79 4.56 -15.91 -2.65
CA ILE A 79 5.45 -14.99 -1.93
C ILE A 79 4.89 -14.71 -0.52
N MET A 80 3.59 -14.41 -0.42
CA MET A 80 2.92 -14.13 0.84
C MET A 80 2.95 -15.32 1.82
N ASN A 81 2.84 -16.56 1.32
CA ASN A 81 2.91 -17.78 2.16
C ASN A 81 4.26 -17.95 2.86
N SER A 82 5.33 -17.37 2.30
CA SER A 82 6.66 -17.37 2.91
C SER A 82 6.92 -16.17 3.85
N MET A 83 5.91 -15.33 4.08
CA MET A 83 6.01 -14.07 4.82
C MET A 83 4.97 -13.98 5.93
N SER A 84 5.27 -13.19 6.96
CA SER A 84 4.31 -12.84 8.02
C SER A 84 3.38 -11.71 7.58
N ILE A 85 2.47 -11.98 6.65
CA ILE A 85 1.46 -11.03 6.15
C ILE A 85 0.21 -11.07 7.03
N VAL A 86 -0.43 -9.93 7.28
CA VAL A 86 -1.73 -9.92 7.96
C VAL A 86 -2.83 -10.24 6.96
N ILE A 87 -3.54 -11.33 7.25
CA ILE A 87 -4.68 -11.80 6.48
C ILE A 87 -5.90 -11.72 7.39
N PHE A 88 -6.95 -11.08 6.90
CA PHE A 88 -8.25 -11.04 7.58
C PHE A 88 -9.19 -12.06 6.91
N PRO A 89 -9.70 -13.06 7.64
CA PRO A 89 -10.65 -14.02 7.08
C PRO A 89 -11.86 -13.31 6.47
N GLY A 90 -12.29 -13.76 5.28
CA GLY A 90 -13.43 -13.17 4.56
C GLY A 90 -13.16 -11.83 3.87
N ILE A 91 -11.94 -11.29 3.97
CA ILE A 91 -11.53 -10.07 3.25
C ILE A 91 -10.73 -10.43 2.01
N GLN A 92 -11.01 -9.76 0.90
CA GLN A 92 -10.26 -9.98 -0.33
C GLN A 92 -8.93 -9.23 -0.28
N MET A 93 -7.87 -9.92 -0.69
CA MET A 93 -6.56 -9.30 -0.87
C MET A 93 -6.40 -8.85 -2.32
N LEU A 94 -5.90 -7.63 -2.50
CA LEU A 94 -5.59 -7.05 -3.80
C LEU A 94 -4.09 -6.75 -3.91
N GLU A 95 -3.59 -6.73 -5.15
CA GLU A 95 -2.23 -6.33 -5.50
C GLU A 95 -2.20 -5.17 -6.50
N LYS A 96 -1.11 -4.40 -6.44
CA LYS A 96 -0.72 -3.45 -7.47
C LYS A 96 0.79 -3.52 -7.69
N CYS A 97 1.21 -3.43 -8.95
CA CYS A 97 2.64 -3.29 -9.28
C CYS A 97 3.11 -1.89 -8.90
N VAL A 98 4.31 -1.80 -8.31
CA VAL A 98 4.96 -0.53 -8.01
C VAL A 98 6.01 -0.26 -9.10
N GLU A 99 5.99 0.94 -9.66
CA GLU A 99 6.96 1.35 -10.68
C GLU A 99 8.32 1.65 -10.03
N LYS A 100 9.40 1.14 -10.62
CA LYS A 100 10.77 1.40 -10.14
C LYS A 100 11.22 2.77 -10.63
N LYS A 101 11.53 3.70 -9.71
CA LYS A 101 12.23 4.95 -10.04
C LYS A 101 13.66 4.91 -9.52
N GLY A 102 14.56 4.42 -10.36
CA GLY A 102 16.00 4.45 -10.14
C GLY A 102 16.62 3.16 -9.60
N ASP A 103 17.92 3.00 -9.85
CA ASP A 103 18.75 1.89 -9.38
C ASP A 103 19.32 2.16 -8.00
N ASN A 104 18.46 2.48 -7.03
CA ASN A 104 18.92 2.63 -5.66
C ASN A 104 19.20 1.25 -5.04
N LEU A 105 20.44 1.07 -4.55
CA LEU A 105 20.99 -0.13 -3.93
C LEU A 105 20.64 -0.27 -2.43
N PHE A 106 19.49 0.26 -1.99
CA PHE A 106 19.08 0.06 -0.59
C PHE A 106 18.51 -1.35 -0.42
N GLU A 107 19.25 -2.21 0.28
CA GLU A 107 18.78 -3.54 0.66
C GLU A 107 18.07 -3.46 2.02
N ILE A 108 16.73 -3.55 2.03
CA ILE A 108 16.00 -3.66 3.29
C ILE A 108 16.16 -5.08 3.80
N LYS A 109 16.99 -5.26 4.85
CA LYS A 109 17.13 -6.52 5.57
C LYS A 109 16.10 -6.59 6.70
N GLY A 110 15.00 -7.31 6.47
CA GLY A 110 13.95 -7.54 7.46
C GLY A 110 12.62 -6.87 7.14
N ILE A 111 11.77 -6.71 8.16
CA ILE A 111 10.47 -6.03 8.04
C ILE A 111 10.61 -4.61 8.56
N LEU A 112 10.33 -3.63 7.70
CA LEU A 112 10.25 -2.23 8.11
C LEU A 112 8.77 -1.84 8.24
N HIS A 113 8.33 -1.47 9.44
CA HIS A 113 7.00 -0.91 9.68
C HIS A 113 7.06 0.61 9.62
N ILE A 114 6.30 1.20 8.71
CA ILE A 114 6.23 2.64 8.51
C ILE A 114 4.79 3.09 8.75
N VAL A 115 4.61 4.07 9.63
CA VAL A 115 3.34 4.79 9.78
C VAL A 115 3.50 6.18 9.17
N LEU A 116 2.86 6.41 8.02
CA LEU A 116 2.88 7.70 7.35
C LEU A 116 1.65 8.51 7.77
N ILE A 117 1.88 9.65 8.42
CA ILE A 117 0.84 10.61 8.77
C ILE A 117 1.03 11.84 7.87
N PHE A 118 0.18 11.97 6.86
CA PHE A 118 0.13 13.15 6.01
C PHE A 118 -0.81 14.20 6.62
N ARG A 119 -0.22 15.26 7.17
CA ARG A 119 -0.92 16.47 7.62
C ARG A 119 -0.56 17.60 6.67
N VAL A 120 -1.56 18.19 6.00
CA VAL A 120 -1.34 19.44 5.26
C VAL A 120 -1.12 20.54 6.29
N ILE A 121 0.09 21.12 6.31
CA ILE A 121 0.31 22.44 6.90
C ILE A 121 -0.35 23.41 5.90
N GLY A 122 -1.52 23.92 6.25
CA GLY A 122 -2.24 24.88 5.40
C GLY A 122 -1.48 26.20 5.34
N PHE A 123 -1.35 26.76 4.15
CA PHE A 123 -1.45 28.20 3.96
C PHE A 123 -2.93 28.57 3.89
#